data_AF-A0A431JXN8-F1
#
_entry.id   AF-A0A431JXN8-F1
#
_cell.length_a   1.000
_cell.length_b   1.000
_cell.length_c   1.000
_cell.angle_alpha   90.00
_cell.angle_beta   90.00
_cell.angle_gamma   90.00
#
_symmetry.space_group_name_H-M   'P 1'
#
loop_
_entity.id
_entity.type
_entity.pdbx_description
1 polymer ?
#
loop_
_entity_poly.entity_id
_entity_poly.type
_entity_poly.pdbx_seq_one_letter_code
_entity_poly.pdbx_strand_id
1 'polypeptide(L)' 'MPAPTLKQQKTFAVVRIVGGFAAAAVLGYSFITNVLAGQPAEGPVLLTGVMALLGLGYAAYYTRSLGRIAEAEKQRDQS' A
#
# COMPACT_ATOMS: atom_id res chain seq x y z
N MET A 1 0.20 13.32 -23.25
CA MET A 1 1.46 12.84 -22.61
C MET A 1 1.65 11.38 -22.98
N PRO A 2 2.87 10.91 -23.30
CA PRO A 2 3.10 9.50 -23.58
C PRO A 2 2.77 8.65 -22.34
N ALA A 3 2.21 7.46 -22.57
CA ALA A 3 1.94 6.53 -21.48
C ALA A 3 3.26 6.08 -20.81
N PRO A 4 3.30 5.94 -19.48
CA PRO A 4 4.50 5.50 -18.77
C PRO A 4 4.93 4.10 -19.22
N THR A 5 6.24 3.88 -19.32
CA THR A 5 6.82 2.58 -19.72
C THR A 5 6.58 1.50 -18.66
N LEU A 6 6.66 0.20 -19.04
CA LEU A 6 6.47 -0.91 -18.09
C LEU A 6 7.44 -0.84 -16.89
N LYS A 7 8.71 -0.49 -17.13
CA LYS A 7 9.72 -0.28 -16.06
C LYS A 7 9.31 0.84 -15.10
N GLN A 8 8.78 1.96 -15.61
CA GLN A 8 8.27 3.06 -14.79
C GLN A 8 7.03 2.64 -13.99
N GLN A 9 6.09 1.92 -14.62
CA GLN A 9 4.90 1.40 -13.94
C GLN A 9 5.26 0.44 -12.80
N LYS A 10 6.21 -0.47 -13.04
CA LYS A 10 6.75 -1.40 -12.04
C LYS A 10 7.36 -0.67 -10.84
N THR A 11 8.24 0.29 -11.12
CA THR A 11 8.88 1.11 -10.08
C THR A 11 7.83 1.83 -9.24
N PHE A 12 6.83 2.42 -9.90
CA PHE A 12 5.79 3.16 -9.23
C PHE A 12 4.87 2.27 -8.39
N ALA A 13 4.59 1.06 -8.85
CA ALA A 13 3.87 0.06 -8.04
C ALA A 13 4.66 -0.31 -6.79
N VAL A 14 5.97 -0.58 -6.91
CA VAL A 14 6.83 -0.91 -5.75
C VAL A 14 6.86 0.21 -4.72
N VAL A 15 7.08 1.45 -5.13
CA VAL A 15 7.10 2.62 -4.23
C VAL A 15 5.80 2.72 -3.43
N ARG A 16 4.66 2.47 -4.08
CA ARG A 16 3.34 2.52 -3.45
C ARG A 16 3.08 1.37 -2.49
N ILE A 17 3.56 0.17 -2.81
CA ILE A 17 3.48 -0.98 -1.91
C ILE A 17 4.24 -0.65 -0.62
N VAL A 18 5.49 -0.19 -0.74
CA VAL A 18 6.31 0.18 0.41
C VAL A 18 5.68 1.32 1.20
N GLY A 19 5.17 2.36 0.51
CA GLY A 19 4.47 3.47 1.16
C GLY A 19 3.21 3.03 1.91
N GLY A 20 2.42 2.14 1.32
CA GLY A 20 1.23 1.57 1.97
C GLY A 20 1.57 0.76 3.22
N PHE A 21 2.61 -0.07 3.17
CA PHE A 21 3.09 -0.81 4.34
C PHE A 21 3.65 0.11 5.43
N ALA A 22 4.44 1.11 5.06
CA ALA A 22 4.97 2.08 6.02
C ALA A 22 3.85 2.86 6.72
N ALA A 23 2.85 3.32 5.96
CA ALA A 23 1.69 4.00 6.51
C ALA A 23 0.89 3.08 7.45
N ALA A 24 0.65 1.83 7.04
CA ALA A 24 -0.03 0.85 7.87
C ALA A 24 0.70 0.57 9.18
N ALA A 25 2.04 0.45 9.14
CA ALA A 25 2.85 0.22 10.33
C ALA A 25 2.78 1.37 11.32
N VAL A 26 2.97 2.62 10.85
CA VAL A 26 2.95 3.82 11.71
C VAL A 26 1.56 4.04 12.30
N LEU A 27 0.51 3.98 11.48
CA LEU A 27 -0.86 4.22 11.91
C LEU A 27 -1.38 3.09 12.80
N GLY A 28 -1.05 1.84 12.46
CA GLY A 28 -1.39 0.68 13.26
C GLY A 28 -0.71 0.70 14.62
N TYR A 29 0.59 1.05 14.66
CA TYR A 29 1.30 1.26 15.93
C TYR A 29 0.61 2.33 16.77
N SER A 30 0.35 3.51 16.19
CA SER A 30 -0.34 4.60 16.88
C SER A 30 -1.69 4.17 17.45
N PHE A 31 -2.51 3.49 16.65
CA PHE A 31 -3.80 2.95 17.09
C PHE A 31 -3.64 2.01 18.30
N ILE A 32 -2.78 1.00 18.17
CA ILE A 32 -2.53 0.01 19.23
C ILE A 32 -2.03 0.69 20.50
N THR A 33 -1.06 1.60 20.41
CA THR A 33 -0.53 2.28 21.59
C THR A 33 -1.55 3.16 22.28
N ASN A 34 -2.42 3.85 21.53
CA ASN A 34 -3.46 4.69 22.12
C ASN A 34 -4.52 3.85 22.84
N VAL A 35 -4.95 2.75 22.22
CA VAL A 35 -5.90 1.82 22.85
C VAL A 35 -5.30 1.18 24.12
N LEU A 36 -4.03 0.76 24.07
CA LEU A 36 -3.33 0.23 25.25
C LEU A 36 -3.12 1.28 26.34
N ALA A 37 -3.02 2.56 25.98
CA ALA A 37 -3.00 3.68 26.93
C ALA A 37 -4.39 4.02 27.50
N GLY A 38 -5.43 3.23 27.18
CA GLY A 38 -6.79 3.41 27.68
C GLY A 38 -7.62 4.46 26.94
N GLN A 39 -7.14 4.96 25.79
CA GLN A 39 -7.97 5.83 24.95
C GLN A 39 -9.11 5.03 24.31
N PRO A 40 -10.34 5.57 24.23
CA PRO A 40 -11.44 4.92 23.56
C PRO A 40 -11.14 4.76 22.07
N ALA A 41 -11.51 3.61 21.49
CA ALA A 41 -11.37 3.32 20.07
C ALA A 41 -12.45 4.03 19.24
N GLU A 42 -12.51 5.35 19.36
CA GLU A 42 -13.49 6.23 18.74
C GLU A 42 -12.81 7.45 18.12
N GLY A 43 -13.54 8.17 17.27
CA GLY A 43 -13.08 9.42 16.69
C GLY A 43 -11.69 9.32 16.03
N PRO A 44 -10.71 10.15 16.42
CA PRO A 44 -9.38 10.15 15.83
C PRO A 44 -8.63 8.81 15.97
N VAL A 45 -8.79 8.12 17.11
CA VAL A 45 -8.12 6.83 17.36
C VAL A 45 -8.68 5.77 16.40
N LEU A 46 -10.01 5.66 16.29
CA LEU A 46 -10.61 4.75 15.32
C LEU A 46 -10.17 5.05 13.89
N LEU A 47 -10.07 6.34 13.53
CA LEU A 47 -9.66 6.75 12.20
C LEU A 47 -8.23 6.31 11.86
N THR A 48 -7.28 6.35 12.80
CA THR A 48 -5.92 5.84 12.55
C THR A 48 -5.92 4.34 12.29
N GLY A 49 -6.73 3.57 13.03
CA GLY A 49 -6.92 2.14 12.79
C GLY A 49 -7.49 1.85 11.40
N VAL A 50 -8.53 2.57 10.99
CA VAL A 50 -9.12 2.45 9.64
C VAL A 50 -8.10 2.82 8.56
N MET A 51 -7.37 3.92 8.74
CA MET A 51 -6.35 4.35 7.78
C MET A 51 -5.18 3.36 7.68
N ALA A 52 -4.84 2.66 8.78
CA ALA A 52 -3.86 1.59 8.74
C ALA A 52 -4.33 0.42 7.84
N LEU A 53 -5.60 0.02 7.95
CA LEU A 53 -6.19 -1.00 7.09
C LEU A 53 -6.25 -0.55 5.62
N LEU A 54 -6.57 0.73 5.36
CA LEU A 54 -6.52 1.30 4.02
C LEU A 54 -5.10 1.28 3.44
N GLY A 55 -4.08 1.56 4.24
CA GLY A 55 -2.67 1.42 3.85
C GLY A 55 -2.31 0.01 3.41
N LEU A 56 -2.78 -1.01 4.15
CA LEU A 56 -2.62 -2.42 3.77
C LEU A 56 -3.39 -2.76 2.49
N GLY A 57 -4.63 -2.30 2.36
CA GLY A 57 -5.44 -2.48 1.16
C GLY A 57 -4.78 -1.85 -0.08
N TYR A 58 -4.20 -0.67 0.08
CA TYR A 58 -3.44 0.03 -0.96
C TYR A 58 -2.21 -0.78 -1.39
N ALA A 59 -1.43 -1.29 -0.44
CA ALA A 59 -0.27 -2.13 -0.72
C ALA A 59 -0.68 -3.45 -1.41
N ALA A 60 -1.75 -4.09 -0.96
CA ALA A 60 -2.28 -5.32 -1.58
C ALA A 60 -2.74 -5.08 -3.02
N TYR A 61 -3.46 -3.97 -3.27
CA TYR A 61 -3.90 -3.60 -4.61
C TYR A 61 -2.72 -3.42 -5.57
N TYR A 62 -1.68 -2.70 -5.17
CA TYR A 62 -0.50 -2.51 -6.02
C TYR A 62 0.37 -3.75 -6.15
N THR A 63 0.33 -4.67 -5.18
CA THR A 63 0.97 -5.99 -5.32
C THR A 63 0.31 -6.79 -6.44
N ARG A 64 -1.02 -6.78 -6.53
CA ARG A 64 -1.74 -7.42 -7.64
C ARG A 64 -1.45 -6.73 -8.97
N SER A 65 -1.37 -5.41 -8.98
CA SER A 65 -0.98 -4.63 -10.17
C SER A 65 0.43 -4.99 -10.65
N LEU A 66 1.38 -5.13 -9.73
CA LEU A 66 2.76 -5.52 -10.02
C LEU A 66 2.83 -6.89 -10.70
N GLY A 67 2.01 -7.86 -10.27
CA GLY A 67 1.89 -9.16 -10.92
C GLY A 67 1.48 -9.06 -12.39
N ARG A 68 0.47 -8.23 -12.69
CA ARG A 68 0.01 -7.99 -14.08
C ARG A 68 1.09 -7.33 -14.94
N ILE A 69 1.86 -6.40 -14.36
CA ILE A 69 2.98 -5.76 -15.06
C ILE A 69 4.09 -6.77 -15.35
N ALA A 70 4.41 -7.65 -14.39
CA ALA A 70 5.41 -8.71 -14.59
C ALA A 70 4.99 -9.72 -15.68
N GLU A 71 3.70 -10.06 -15.78
CA GLU A 71 3.17 -10.88 -16.88
C GLU A 71 3.32 -10.17 -18.24
N ALA A 72 3.00 -8.87 -18.30
CA ALA A 72 3.15 -8.07 -19.51
C ALA A 72 4.63 -7.91 -19.94
N GLU A 73 5.57 -7.79 -18.99
CA GLU A 73 7.01 -7.81 -19.28
C GLU A 73 7.42 -9.16 -19.91
N LYS A 74 6.99 -10.29 -19.34
CA LYS A 74 7.29 -11.63 -19.90
C LYS A 74 6.74 -11.83 -21.31
N GLN A 75 5.53 -11.36 -21.59
CA GLN A 75 4.94 -11.47 -22.93
C GLN A 75 5.71 -10.66 -23.98
N ARG A 76 6.23 -9.49 -23.60
CA ARG A 76 7.06 -8.65 -24.49
C ARG A 76 8.45 -9.24 -24.75
N ASP A 77 9.05 -9.91 -23.78
CA ASP A 77 10.37 -10.52 -23.95
C ASP A 77 10.32 -11.82 -24.78
N GLN A 78 9.12 -12.39 -24.99
CA GLN A 78 8.89 -13.62 -25.77
C GLN A 78 8.47 -13.36 -27.23
N SER A 79 8.25 -12.10 -27.61
CA SER A 79 7.83 -11.65 -28.94
C SER A 79 8.97 -10.94 -29.67
#